data_AF-A0A424QBI8-F1
#
_entry.id   AF-A0A424QBI8-F1
#
_cell.length_a   1.000
_cell.length_b   1.000
_cell.length_c   1.000
_cell.angle_alpha   90.00
_cell.angle_beta   90.00
_cell.angle_gamma   90.00
#
_symmetry.space_group_name_H-M   'P 1'
#
loop_
_entity.id
_entity.type
_entity.pdbx_description
1 polymer ?
#
loop_
_entity_poly.entity_id
_entity_poly.type
_entity_poly.pdbx_seq_one_letter_code
_entity_poly.pdbx_strand_id
1 'polypeptide(L)'
;MSWMTRSLKSRALSGGVMASQLHSWEMPIETGEIPADGSVFDAIVVGGGPGGSSAAGYLAKGGKRVLLIEKGIWPRDKVCGDAVGGKSLSHVKNLGVKAKLEESPHFRVTGIKFSSPKGHTVRVALPEEDVERMEAGYSLP
;
A
#
# COMPACT_ATOMS: atom_id res chain seq x y z
N MET A 1 -2.89 -20.36 25.92
CA MET A 1 -2.70 -19.41 24.79
C MET A 1 -3.76 -19.72 23.75
N SER A 2 -4.87 -18.98 23.78
CA SER A 2 -6.04 -19.21 22.93
C SER A 2 -5.95 -18.28 21.72
N TRP A 3 -5.77 -18.86 20.53
CA TRP A 3 -5.96 -18.16 19.27
C TRP A 3 -7.43 -18.30 18.89
N MET A 4 -8.24 -17.27 19.19
CA MET A 4 -9.63 -17.19 18.74
C MET A 4 -9.65 -17.01 17.22
N THR A 5 -9.91 -18.07 16.47
CA THR A 5 -10.28 -18.01 15.06
C THR A 5 -11.72 -17.53 14.94
N ARG A 6 -11.92 -16.22 14.76
CA ARG A 6 -13.22 -15.72 14.28
C ARG A 6 -13.30 -15.94 12.77
N SER A 7 -13.93 -17.04 12.39
CA SER A 7 -14.50 -17.23 11.06
C SER A 7 -15.48 -16.08 10.79
N LEU A 8 -15.15 -15.23 9.83
CA LEU A 8 -16.06 -14.20 9.31
C LEU A 8 -17.16 -14.91 8.50
N LYS A 9 -18.20 -15.37 9.19
CA LYS A 9 -19.49 -15.61 8.53
C LYS A 9 -19.99 -14.25 8.05
N SER A 10 -20.12 -14.09 6.73
CA SER A 10 -20.74 -12.93 6.10
C SER A 10 -22.13 -12.72 6.70
N ARG A 11 -22.26 -11.67 7.52
CA ARG A 11 -23.57 -11.18 7.93
C ARG A 11 -24.09 -10.37 6.75
N ALA A 12 -25.09 -10.91 6.05
CA ALA A 12 -25.83 -10.17 5.05
C ALA A 12 -26.39 -8.90 5.71
N LEU A 13 -25.91 -7.74 5.26
CA LEU A 13 -26.46 -6.45 5.65
C LEU A 13 -27.82 -6.33 4.96
N SER A 14 -28.89 -6.58 5.71
CA SER A 14 -30.25 -6.23 5.33
C SER A 14 -30.40 -4.70 5.43
N GLY A 15 -30.01 -4.01 4.37
CA GLY A 15 -30.10 -2.56 4.26
C GLY A 15 -29.38 -2.10 3.00
N GLY A 16 -30.15 -1.72 1.98
CA GLY A 16 -29.64 -1.32 0.68
C GLY A 16 -28.78 -0.06 0.76
N VAL A 17 -27.48 -0.23 0.89
CA VAL A 17 -26.48 0.70 0.37
C VAL A 17 -25.98 0.05 -0.91
N MET A 18 -26.18 0.73 -2.04
CA MET A 18 -25.67 0.28 -3.34
C MET A 18 -24.16 0.02 -3.19
N ALA A 19 -23.72 -1.22 -3.38
CA ALA A 19 -22.33 -1.66 -3.25
C ALA A 19 -21.36 -0.99 -4.26
N SER A 20 -21.83 0.01 -5.01
CA SER A 20 -21.13 0.67 -6.11
C SER A 20 -20.29 1.88 -5.71
N GLN A 21 -20.19 2.23 -4.41
CA GLN A 21 -19.49 3.44 -3.95
C GLN A 21 -18.39 3.22 -2.91
N LEU A 22 -18.10 1.99 -2.49
CA LEU A 22 -16.99 1.73 -1.57
C LEU A 22 -15.69 1.57 -2.35
N HIS A 23 -14.70 2.41 -2.06
CA HIS A 23 -13.42 2.35 -2.75
C HIS A 23 -12.64 1.10 -2.33
N SER A 24 -11.92 0.47 -3.26
CA SER A 24 -11.22 -0.79 -2.99
C SER A 24 -10.18 -0.72 -1.85
N TRP A 25 -9.66 0.47 -1.56
CA TRP A 25 -8.70 0.73 -0.48
C TRP A 25 -9.33 0.98 0.90
N GLU A 26 -10.67 1.07 0.98
CA GLU A 26 -11.41 1.17 2.25
C GLU A 26 -11.88 -0.20 2.75
N MET A 27 -11.74 -1.23 1.93
CA MET A 27 -12.23 -2.57 2.21
C MET A 27 -11.12 -3.50 2.69
N PRO A 28 -11.44 -4.50 3.54
CA PRO A 28 -10.49 -5.54 3.88
C PRO A 28 -9.91 -6.25 2.68
N ILE A 29 -8.59 -6.46 2.71
CA ILE A 29 -7.90 -7.24 1.69
C ILE A 29 -8.38 -8.69 1.78
N GLU A 30 -8.71 -9.27 0.64
CA GLU A 30 -8.95 -10.71 0.53
C GLU A 30 -7.64 -11.47 0.79
N THR A 31 -7.57 -12.18 1.93
CA THR A 31 -6.36 -12.88 2.38
C THR A 31 -6.21 -14.30 1.81
N GLY A 32 -7.21 -14.78 1.08
CA GLY A 32 -7.29 -16.19 0.68
C GLY A 32 -7.53 -17.14 1.86
N GLU A 33 -7.45 -18.44 1.58
CA GLU A 33 -7.56 -19.50 2.59
C GLU A 33 -6.26 -19.70 3.37
N ILE A 34 -6.38 -20.16 4.62
CA ILE A 34 -5.22 -20.54 5.42
C ILE A 34 -4.60 -21.79 4.77
N PRO A 35 -3.30 -21.78 4.41
CA PRO A 35 -2.65 -22.95 3.85
C PRO A 35 -2.69 -24.14 4.81
N ALA A 36 -2.89 -25.35 4.29
CA ALA A 36 -2.82 -26.57 5.08
C ALA A 36 -1.41 -26.81 5.64
N ASP A 37 -1.31 -27.51 6.77
CA ASP A 37 -0.04 -27.90 7.37
C ASP A 37 0.84 -28.67 6.37
N GLY A 38 2.14 -28.37 6.36
CA GLY A 38 3.09 -28.96 5.41
C GLY A 38 3.10 -28.31 4.01
N SER A 39 2.31 -27.26 3.79
CA SER A 39 2.38 -26.44 2.58
C SER A 39 3.77 -25.87 2.31
N VAL A 40 4.30 -26.08 1.10
CA VAL A 40 5.63 -25.60 0.68
C VAL A 40 5.53 -24.30 -0.10
N PHE A 41 6.29 -23.27 0.28
CA PHE A 41 6.37 -21.99 -0.40
C PHE A 41 7.81 -21.72 -0.84
N ASP A 42 7.99 -21.01 -1.96
CA ASP A 42 9.31 -20.55 -2.39
C ASP A 42 9.83 -19.44 -1.46
N ALA A 43 8.91 -18.64 -0.91
CA ALA A 43 9.22 -17.58 0.04
C ALA A 43 8.05 -17.32 1.00
N ILE A 44 8.38 -16.99 2.24
CA ILE A 44 7.43 -16.49 3.24
C ILE A 44 7.85 -15.08 3.60
N VAL A 45 6.96 -14.12 3.42
CA VAL A 45 7.16 -12.72 3.76
C VAL A 45 6.33 -12.40 5.01
N VAL A 46 7.00 -11.94 6.07
CA VAL A 46 6.34 -11.57 7.33
C VAL A 46 6.30 -10.05 7.45
N GLY A 47 5.10 -9.48 7.43
CA GLY A 47 4.81 -8.05 7.49
C GLY A 47 4.32 -7.49 6.15
N GLY A 48 3.08 -7.01 6.12
CA GLY A 48 2.42 -6.43 4.94
C GLY A 48 2.61 -4.92 4.78
N GLY A 49 3.72 -4.35 5.28
CA GLY A 49 4.08 -2.95 5.02
C GLY A 49 4.67 -2.74 3.62
N PRO A 50 5.06 -1.50 3.24
CA PRO A 50 5.51 -1.18 1.87
C PRO A 50 6.63 -2.08 1.34
N GLY A 51 7.63 -2.39 2.18
CA GLY A 51 8.73 -3.28 1.80
C GLY A 51 8.29 -4.75 1.63
N GLY A 52 7.46 -5.26 2.54
CA GLY A 52 7.00 -6.65 2.50
C GLY A 52 5.98 -6.91 1.40
N SER A 53 5.02 -6.01 1.20
CA SER A 53 4.06 -6.10 0.09
C SER A 53 4.76 -5.97 -1.27
N SER A 54 5.75 -5.08 -1.39
CA SER A 54 6.58 -4.98 -2.61
C SER A 54 7.39 -6.25 -2.86
N ALA A 55 8.06 -6.79 -1.85
CA ALA A 55 8.85 -8.01 -1.98
C ALA A 55 7.98 -9.21 -2.38
N ALA A 56 6.83 -9.40 -1.70
CA ALA A 56 5.89 -10.45 -2.04
C ALA A 56 5.34 -10.29 -3.47
N GLY A 57 4.98 -9.07 -3.87
CA GLY A 57 4.50 -8.77 -5.22
C GLY A 57 5.53 -9.08 -6.31
N TYR A 58 6.80 -8.68 -6.11
CA TYR A 58 7.85 -8.97 -7.09
C TYR A 58 8.17 -10.46 -7.19
N LEU A 59 8.23 -11.17 -6.06
CA LEU A 59 8.43 -12.63 -6.04
C LEU A 59 7.26 -13.34 -6.77
N ALA A 60 6.03 -12.95 -6.49
CA ALA A 60 4.85 -13.50 -7.17
C ALA A 60 4.86 -13.23 -8.68
N LYS A 61 5.22 -12.00 -9.11
CA LYS A 61 5.42 -11.67 -10.53
C LYS A 61 6.52 -12.50 -11.20
N GLY A 62 7.52 -12.93 -10.43
CA GLY A 62 8.57 -13.86 -10.87
C GLY A 62 8.13 -15.33 -10.89
N GLY A 63 6.83 -15.62 -10.72
CA GLY A 63 6.28 -16.97 -10.74
C GLY A 63 6.54 -17.77 -9.45
N LYS A 64 6.96 -17.12 -8.36
CA LYS A 64 7.18 -17.78 -7.08
C LYS A 64 5.88 -17.96 -6.32
N ARG A 65 5.75 -19.09 -5.63
CA ARG A 65 4.68 -19.35 -4.66
C ARG A 65 5.03 -18.66 -3.34
N VAL A 66 4.40 -17.53 -3.07
CA VAL A 66 4.71 -16.67 -1.91
C VAL A 66 3.57 -16.72 -0.88
N LEU A 67 3.93 -16.84 0.40
CA LEU A 67 3.01 -16.59 1.51
C LEU A 67 3.33 -15.23 2.15
N LEU A 68 2.40 -14.29 2.14
CA LEU A 68 2.50 -13.02 2.87
C LEU A 68 1.67 -13.10 4.15
N ILE A 69 2.28 -12.84 5.30
CA ILE A 69 1.62 -12.86 6.61
C ILE A 69 1.66 -11.45 7.18
N GLU A 70 0.51 -10.92 7.59
CA GLU A 70 0.41 -9.62 8.26
C GLU A 70 -0.44 -9.77 9.52
N LYS A 71 -0.02 -9.11 10.60
CA LYS A 71 -0.73 -9.14 11.88
C LYS A 71 -2.01 -8.30 11.86
N GLY A 72 -1.97 -7.14 11.20
CA GLY A 72 -3.09 -6.22 11.11
C GLY A 72 -4.11 -6.62 10.03
N ILE A 73 -5.33 -6.13 10.19
CA ILE A 73 -6.34 -6.15 9.13
C ILE A 73 -6.24 -4.81 8.40
N TRP A 74 -6.12 -4.82 7.08
CA TRP A 74 -6.19 -3.59 6.27
C TRP A 74 -7.65 -3.23 5.97
N PRO A 75 -8.00 -1.96 5.71
CA PRO A 75 -7.14 -0.78 5.87
C PRO A 75 -6.84 -0.51 7.36
N ARG A 76 -5.62 -0.09 7.66
CA ARG A 76 -5.19 0.36 8.99
C ARG A 76 -4.21 1.50 8.86
N ASP A 77 -4.08 2.28 9.91
CA ASP A 77 -3.04 3.30 10.00
C ASP A 77 -1.64 2.66 9.92
N LYS A 78 -0.79 3.23 9.07
CA LYS A 78 0.61 2.85 8.88
C LYS A 78 1.46 4.10 8.63
N VAL A 79 1.94 4.70 9.72
CA VAL A 79 2.80 5.90 9.77
C VAL A 79 3.99 5.91 8.78
N CYS A 80 4.52 4.76 8.36
CA CYS A 80 5.53 4.68 7.32
C CYS A 80 4.94 4.10 6.02
N GLY A 81 4.41 4.98 5.17
CA GLY A 81 3.81 4.61 3.88
C GLY A 81 3.35 5.77 2.99
N ASP A 82 3.18 6.96 3.56
CA ASP A 82 2.40 8.01 2.88
C ASP A 82 3.19 8.76 1.80
N ALA A 83 4.52 8.81 1.91
CA ALA A 83 5.38 9.44 0.91
C ALA A 83 5.87 8.44 -0.15
N VAL A 84 5.38 8.59 -1.37
CA VAL A 84 5.82 7.82 -2.55
C VAL A 84 6.69 8.72 -3.43
N GLY A 85 8.01 8.66 -3.23
CA GLY A 85 8.95 9.46 -4.04
C GLY A 85 8.92 9.09 -5.53
N GLY A 86 9.33 10.02 -6.40
CA GLY A 86 9.29 9.81 -7.86
C GLY A 86 9.98 8.52 -8.34
N LYS A 87 11.14 8.19 -7.79
CA LYS A 87 11.82 6.92 -8.09
C LYS A 87 10.98 5.69 -7.71
N SER A 88 10.23 5.76 -6.62
CA SER A 88 9.33 4.69 -6.16
C SER A 88 8.10 4.54 -7.04
N LEU A 89 7.66 5.57 -7.76
CA LEU A 89 6.54 5.47 -8.71
C LEU A 89 6.80 4.45 -9.82
N SER A 90 8.07 4.26 -10.21
CA SER A 90 8.44 3.19 -11.14
C SER A 90 8.13 1.80 -10.59
N HIS A 91 8.36 1.58 -9.29
CA HIS A 91 8.02 0.32 -8.61
C HIS A 91 6.51 0.12 -8.47
N VAL A 92 5.78 1.18 -8.09
CA VAL A 92 4.31 1.20 -8.02
C VAL A 92 3.70 0.85 -9.39
N LYS A 93 4.25 1.42 -10.48
CA LYS A 93 3.87 1.08 -11.86
C LYS A 93 4.16 -0.38 -12.18
N ASN A 94 5.37 -0.84 -11.87
CA ASN A 94 5.79 -2.21 -12.11
C ASN A 94 4.96 -3.24 -11.32
N LEU A 95 4.50 -2.90 -10.12
CA LEU A 95 3.61 -3.73 -9.31
C LEU A 95 2.14 -3.67 -9.76
N GLY A 96 1.82 -2.84 -10.77
CA GLY A 96 0.47 -2.75 -11.35
C GLY A 96 -0.53 -1.95 -10.51
N VAL A 97 -0.06 -1.17 -9.54
CA VAL A 97 -0.93 -0.44 -8.59
C VAL A 97 -0.95 1.07 -8.82
N LYS A 98 -0.24 1.58 -9.84
CA LYS A 98 -0.15 3.03 -10.13
C LYS A 98 -1.52 3.67 -10.41
N ALA A 99 -2.34 3.04 -11.25
CA ALA A 99 -3.67 3.58 -11.56
C ALA A 99 -4.54 3.70 -10.30
N LYS A 100 -4.58 2.66 -9.46
CA LYS A 100 -5.30 2.68 -8.19
C LYS A 100 -4.79 3.75 -7.22
N LEU A 101 -3.47 3.97 -7.19
CA LEU A 101 -2.85 5.02 -6.39
C LEU A 101 -3.31 6.42 -6.85
N GLU A 102 -3.35 6.65 -8.17
CA GLU A 102 -3.75 7.92 -8.77
C GLU A 102 -5.27 8.18 -8.68
N GLU A 103 -6.08 7.11 -8.59
CA GLU A 103 -7.51 7.19 -8.29
C GLU A 103 -7.79 7.53 -6.81
N SER A 104 -6.86 7.21 -5.91
CA SER A 104 -6.99 7.54 -4.49
C SER A 104 -6.68 9.01 -4.23
N PRO A 105 -7.22 9.63 -3.16
CA PRO A 105 -6.82 10.98 -2.79
C PRO A 105 -5.30 11.03 -2.55
N HIS A 106 -4.61 11.99 -3.18
CA HIS A 106 -3.17 12.16 -3.05
C HIS A 106 -2.77 13.61 -3.33
N PHE A 107 -1.63 14.02 -2.77
CA PHE A 107 -1.01 15.31 -3.02
C PHE A 107 0.24 15.15 -3.88
N ARG A 108 0.50 16.13 -4.74
CA ARG A 108 1.71 16.19 -5.55
C ARG A 108 2.84 16.85 -4.77
N VAL A 109 4.01 16.22 -4.77
CA VAL A 109 5.21 16.78 -4.16
C VAL A 109 5.95 17.62 -5.20
N THR A 110 6.21 18.89 -4.89
CA THR A 110 6.90 19.84 -5.80
C THR A 110 8.30 20.23 -5.33
N GLY A 111 8.69 19.80 -4.14
CA GLY A 111 9.94 20.21 -3.52
C GLY A 111 9.98 19.85 -2.04
N ILE A 112 11.17 20.03 -1.46
CA ILE A 112 11.43 19.82 -0.04
C ILE A 112 11.78 21.17 0.56
N LYS A 113 11.12 21.53 1.67
CA LYS A 113 11.43 22.74 2.43
C LYS A 113 12.09 22.34 3.74
N PHE A 114 13.32 22.76 3.93
CA PHE A 114 14.06 22.63 5.19
C PHE A 114 13.93 23.93 5.97
N SER A 115 13.60 23.84 7.26
CA SER A 115 13.55 24.99 8.16
C SER A 115 14.33 24.71 9.44
N SER A 116 14.89 25.77 10.03
CA SER A 116 15.58 25.70 11.33
C SER A 116 14.76 26.43 12.41
N PRO A 117 14.95 26.09 13.71
CA PRO A 117 14.30 26.80 14.81
C PRO A 117 14.61 28.31 14.87
N LYS A 118 15.71 28.74 14.25
CA LYS A 118 16.12 30.15 14.14
C LYS A 118 15.47 30.90 12.98
N GLY A 119 14.54 30.26 12.26
CA GLY A 119 13.80 30.88 11.15
C GLY A 119 14.46 30.75 9.77
N HIS A 120 15.69 30.25 9.66
CA HIS A 120 16.28 29.98 8.35
C HIS A 120 15.47 28.93 7.60
N THR A 121 15.23 29.19 6.32
CA THR A 121 14.48 28.29 5.43
C THR A 121 15.23 28.13 4.12
N VAL A 122 15.31 26.89 3.63
CA VAL A 122 15.82 26.55 2.30
C VAL A 122 14.77 25.70 1.61
N ARG A 123 14.37 26.09 0.40
CA ARG A 123 13.50 25.27 -0.46
C ARG A 123 14.33 24.69 -1.59
N VAL A 124 14.28 23.37 -1.71
CA VAL A 124 14.83 22.62 -2.84
C VAL A 124 13.65 22.20 -3.70
N ALA A 125 13.50 22.80 -4.88
CA ALA A 125 12.49 22.40 -5.85
C ALA A 125 12.85 21.05 -6.48
N LEU A 126 11.84 20.23 -6.80
CA LEU A 126 12.03 19.10 -7.69
C LEU A 126 12.08 19.59 -9.15
N PRO A 127 12.69 18.82 -10.09
CA PRO A 127 12.75 19.21 -11.50
C PRO A 127 11.36 19.52 -12.06
N GLU A 128 11.22 20.64 -12.77
CA GLU A 128 9.92 21.10 -13.31
C GLU A 128 9.30 20.05 -14.25
N GLU A 129 10.12 19.41 -15.08
CA GLU A 129 9.69 18.34 -15.99
C GLU A 129 9.07 17.16 -15.24
N ASP A 130 9.66 16.73 -14.12
CA ASP A 130 9.14 15.62 -13.29
C ASP A 130 7.83 16.02 -12.63
N VAL A 131 7.71 17.29 -12.23
CA VAL A 131 6.47 17.82 -11.67
C VAL A 131 5.40 17.79 -12.75
N GLU A 132 5.63 18.37 -13.93
CA GLU A 132 4.69 18.41 -15.05
C GLU A 132 4.20 17.03 -15.48
N ARG A 133 5.12 16.06 -15.55
CA ARG A 133 4.83 14.66 -15.92
C ARG A 133 4.11 13.85 -14.84
N MET A 134 3.89 14.44 -13.66
CA MET A 134 3.34 13.76 -12.48
C MET A 134 4.23 12.60 -11.98
N GLU A 135 5.55 12.72 -12.18
CA GLU A 135 6.53 11.70 -11.79
C GLU A 135 7.41 12.15 -10.61
N ALA A 136 7.23 13.37 -10.10
CA ALA A 136 7.96 13.92 -8.96
C ALA A 136 7.68 13.20 -7.62
N GLY A 137 6.51 12.55 -7.49
CA GLY A 137 6.11 11.80 -6.30
C GLY A 137 4.78 12.27 -5.70
N TYR A 138 4.20 11.40 -4.87
CA TYR A 138 2.92 11.60 -4.21
C TYR A 138 3.05 11.55 -2.69
N SER A 139 2.18 12.29 -2.00
CA SER A 139 1.88 12.09 -0.58
C SER A 139 0.44 11.61 -0.46
N LEU A 140 0.22 10.49 0.21
CA LEU A 140 -1.09 9.96 0.55
C LEU A 140 -1.61 10.64 1.84
N PRO A 141 -2.93 10.81 1.99
CA PRO A 141 -3.55 11.40 3.18
C PRO A 141 -3.52 10.46 4.39
#